data_AF-A0A7Y8MJI6-F1
#
_entry.id   AF-A0A7Y8MJI6-F1
#
_cell.length_a   1.000
_cell.length_b   1.000
_cell.length_c   1.000
_cell.angle_alpha   90.00
_cell.angle_beta   90.00
_cell.angle_gamma   90.00
#
_symmetry.space_group_name_H-M   'P 1'
#
loop_
_entity.id
_entity.type
_entity.pdbx_description
1 polymer ?
#
loop_
_entity_poly.entity_id
_entity_poly.type
_entity_poly.pdbx_seq_one_letter_code
_entity_poly.pdbx_strand_id
1 'polypeptide(L)'
;MGRGKVRARAVPGGVEIAIDGITTQARYYKPLVYEFFRIEFAHRPRWGDFAVEIRMAHAGDPPRLDLDNLAKALLDALKGFVFHDDHQIAELHCLREPGERDRIFVRVLKRGDAPSALA
;
A
#
# COMPACT_ATOMS: atom_id res chain seq x y z
N MET A 1 9.10 -11.13 0.97
CA MET A 1 10.47 -10.67 0.69
C MET A 1 10.65 -9.26 1.22
N GLY A 2 11.88 -8.80 1.46
CA GLY A 2 12.11 -7.47 2.01
C GLY A 2 13.52 -6.95 1.75
N ARG A 3 13.62 -5.64 1.54
CA ARG A 3 14.90 -4.91 1.40
C ARG A 3 14.75 -3.52 1.98
N GLY A 4 15.70 -3.12 2.82
CA GLY A 4 15.66 -1.82 3.51
C GLY A 4 14.38 -1.68 4.36
N LYS A 5 13.61 -0.62 4.11
CA LYS A 5 12.40 -0.29 4.88
C LYS A 5 11.13 -1.02 4.40
N VAL A 6 11.16 -1.70 3.25
CA VAL A 6 9.96 -2.26 2.62
C VAL A 6 9.98 -3.79 2.71
N ARG A 7 8.84 -4.35 3.13
CA ARG A 7 8.55 -5.79 3.09
C ARG A 7 7.23 -5.99 2.36
N ALA A 8 7.14 -7.03 1.55
CA ALA A 8 5.89 -7.44 0.93
C ALA A 8 5.72 -8.96 0.88
N ARG A 9 4.47 -9.39 0.81
CA ARG A 9 4.09 -10.77 0.51
C ARG A 9 2.94 -10.80 -0.49
N ALA A 10 2.94 -11.82 -1.34
CA ALA A 10 1.78 -12.12 -2.17
C ALA A 10 0.72 -12.79 -1.28
N VAL A 11 -0.54 -12.45 -1.52
CA VAL A 11 -1.70 -13.06 -0.88
C VAL A 11 -2.70 -13.47 -1.97
N PRO A 12 -3.68 -14.33 -1.67
CA PRO A 12 -4.77 -14.59 -2.61
C PRO A 12 -5.39 -13.26 -3.07
N GLY A 13 -5.46 -13.06 -4.38
CA GLY A 13 -6.05 -11.85 -4.98
C GLY A 13 -5.19 -10.58 -4.94
N GLY A 14 -3.97 -10.58 -4.38
CA GLY A 14 -3.13 -9.38 -4.43
C GLY A 14 -1.88 -9.40 -3.55
N VAL A 15 -1.63 -8.30 -2.84
CA VAL A 15 -0.39 -8.07 -2.08
C VAL A 15 -0.64 -7.38 -0.75
N GLU A 16 0.25 -7.67 0.21
CA GLU A 16 0.38 -6.91 1.45
C GLU A 16 1.80 -6.35 1.56
N ILE A 17 1.91 -5.11 2.02
CA ILE A 17 3.16 -4.35 2.11
C ILE A 17 3.24 -3.72 3.51
N ALA A 18 4.43 -3.75 4.09
CA ALA A 18 4.77 -3.01 5.30
C ALA A 18 6.00 -2.14 5.05
N ILE A 19 5.92 -0.86 5.42
CA ILE A 19 6.98 0.13 5.29
C ILE A 19 7.35 0.62 6.70
N ASP A 20 8.58 0.37 7.12
CA ASP A 20 9.07 0.79 8.45
C ASP A 20 9.45 2.27 8.46
N GLY A 21 8.94 2.99 9.46
CA GLY A 21 9.15 4.42 9.67
C GLY A 21 8.20 5.30 8.86
N ILE A 22 7.95 6.50 9.37
CA ILE A 22 7.17 7.53 8.69
C ILE A 22 8.04 8.76 8.43
N THR A 23 7.85 9.39 7.28
CA THR A 23 8.39 10.70 6.95
C THR A 23 7.25 11.64 6.60
N THR A 24 7.44 12.95 6.77
CA THR A 24 6.45 13.96 6.37
C THR A 24 6.39 14.17 4.85
N GLN A 25 7.35 13.63 4.09
CA GLN A 25 7.44 13.81 2.65
C GLN A 25 6.75 12.68 1.87
N ALA A 26 5.48 12.87 1.48
CA ALA A 26 4.72 11.86 0.71
C ALA A 26 5.44 11.37 -0.55
N ARG A 27 6.11 12.28 -1.28
CA ARG A 27 6.86 11.96 -2.51
C ARG A 27 7.98 10.93 -2.31
N TYR A 28 8.44 10.71 -1.07
CA TYR A 28 9.45 9.71 -0.75
C TYR A 28 8.96 8.29 -1.02
N TYR A 29 7.67 8.02 -0.82
CA TYR A 29 7.12 6.66 -0.87
C TYR A 29 7.03 6.10 -2.29
N LYS A 30 6.80 6.97 -3.29
CA LYS A 30 6.67 6.55 -4.69
C LYS A 30 7.92 5.83 -5.20
N PRO A 31 9.12 6.45 -5.24
CA PRO A 31 10.33 5.78 -5.72
C PRO A 31 10.72 4.60 -4.83
N LEU A 32 10.53 4.70 -3.50
CA LEU A 32 10.86 3.63 -2.57
C LEU A 32 10.09 2.33 -2.87
N VAL A 33 8.76 2.42 -3.04
CA VAL A 33 7.91 1.25 -3.31
C VAL A 33 8.07 0.79 -4.76
N TYR A 34 8.17 1.72 -5.70
CA TYR A 34 8.37 1.41 -7.13
C TYR A 34 9.64 0.59 -7.36
N GLU A 35 10.79 1.03 -6.81
CA GLU A 35 12.05 0.31 -6.96
C GLU A 35 12.01 -1.07 -6.29
N PHE A 36 11.36 -1.18 -5.13
CA PHE A 36 11.18 -2.45 -4.46
C PHE A 36 10.39 -3.46 -5.31
N PHE A 37 9.26 -3.07 -5.91
CA PHE A 37 8.50 -3.94 -6.80
C PHE A 37 9.25 -4.27 -8.09
N ARG A 38 10.00 -3.31 -8.63
CA ARG A 38 10.80 -3.50 -9.85
C ARG A 38 11.94 -4.50 -9.67
N ILE A 39 12.62 -4.50 -8.52
CA ILE A 39 13.88 -5.24 -8.32
C ILE A 39 13.69 -6.47 -7.43
N GLU A 40 12.92 -6.36 -6.35
CA GLU A 40 12.90 -7.35 -5.25
C GLU A 40 11.61 -8.16 -5.18
N PHE A 41 10.51 -7.62 -5.71
CA PHE A 41 9.20 -8.24 -5.59
C PHE A 41 8.44 -8.19 -6.91
N ALA A 42 8.83 -9.08 -7.82
CA ALA A 42 8.17 -9.23 -9.10
C ALA A 42 6.71 -9.74 -8.90
N HIS A 43 5.76 -8.85 -9.10
CA HIS A 43 4.33 -9.15 -9.17
C HIS A 43 3.79 -8.69 -10.52
N ARG A 44 2.86 -9.45 -11.10
CA ARG A 44 2.23 -9.09 -12.37
C ARG A 44 0.89 -8.41 -12.11
N PRO A 45 0.62 -7.27 -12.78
CA PRO A 45 -0.65 -6.59 -12.63
C PRO A 45 -1.80 -7.46 -13.12
N ARG A 46 -2.99 -7.26 -12.55
CA ARG A 46 -4.22 -7.96 -12.96
C ARG A 46 -5.32 -6.98 -13.33
N TRP A 47 -6.22 -7.43 -14.20
CA TRP A 47 -7.49 -6.76 -14.52
C TRP A 47 -8.57 -7.02 -13.47
N GLY A 48 -9.57 -6.14 -13.43
CA GLY A 48 -10.72 -6.17 -12.52
C GLY A 48 -10.59 -5.14 -11.38
N ASP A 49 -11.59 -5.11 -10.52
CA ASP A 49 -11.69 -4.12 -9.45
C ASP A 49 -10.84 -4.51 -8.23
N PHE A 50 -10.30 -3.52 -7.53
CA PHE A 50 -9.47 -3.67 -6.35
C PHE A 50 -10.00 -2.87 -5.17
N ALA A 51 -9.80 -3.42 -3.98
CA ALA A 51 -9.92 -2.73 -2.71
C ALA A 51 -8.52 -2.47 -2.15
N VAL A 52 -8.26 -1.23 -1.75
CA VAL A 52 -6.98 -0.79 -1.20
C VAL A 52 -7.19 -0.26 0.22
N GLU A 53 -6.45 -0.80 1.16
CA GLU A 53 -6.40 -0.34 2.55
C GLU A 53 -5.00 0.17 2.87
N ILE A 54 -4.91 1.40 3.36
CA ILE A 54 -3.67 2.06 3.76
C ILE A 54 -3.81 2.48 5.23
N ARG A 55 -2.98 1.90 6.08
CA ARG A 55 -2.94 2.19 7.52
C ARG A 55 -1.62 2.85 7.87
N MET A 56 -1.67 4.08 8.36
CA MET A 56 -0.53 4.79 8.93
C MET A 56 -0.58 4.69 10.45
N ALA A 57 0.25 3.80 11.01
CA ALA A 57 0.46 3.68 12.45
C ALA A 57 1.57 4.64 12.89
N HIS A 58 1.29 5.59 13.80
CA HIS A 58 2.29 6.54 14.31
C HIS A 58 2.56 6.33 15.80
N ALA A 59 3.83 6.43 16.19
CA ALA A 59 4.24 6.45 17.59
C ALA A 59 4.28 7.90 18.10
N GLY A 60 3.54 8.17 19.18
CA GLY A 60 3.43 9.52 19.74
C GLY A 60 2.55 10.42 18.86
N ASP A 61 3.00 11.66 18.63
CA ASP A 61 2.20 12.65 17.93
C ASP A 61 2.03 12.33 16.43
N PRO A 62 0.84 12.58 15.86
CA PRO A 62 0.58 12.29 14.46
C PRO A 62 1.44 13.16 13.54
N PRO A 63 2.09 12.58 12.51
CA PRO A 63 2.93 13.33 11.59
C PRO A 63 2.10 14.29 10.72
N ARG A 64 2.71 15.41 10.33
CA ARG A 64 2.19 16.33 9.30
C ARG A 64 2.41 15.73 7.90
N LEU A 65 1.72 14.63 7.62
CA LEU A 65 1.70 13.94 6.33
C LEU A 65 0.26 13.69 5.93
N ASP A 66 -0.21 14.28 4.84
CA ASP A 66 -1.60 14.10 4.40
C ASP A 66 -1.83 12.67 3.89
N LEU A 67 -2.97 12.08 4.25
CA LEU A 67 -3.30 10.70 3.89
C LEU A 67 -3.58 10.56 2.39
N ASP A 68 -4.14 11.59 1.74
CA ASP A 68 -4.36 11.62 0.29
C ASP A 68 -3.05 11.66 -0.49
N ASN A 69 -2.08 12.46 -0.04
CA ASN A 69 -0.75 12.56 -0.63
C ASN A 69 0.02 11.24 -0.46
N LEU A 70 -0.06 10.62 0.72
CA LEU A 70 0.49 9.29 0.94
C LEU A 70 -0.17 8.24 0.01
N ALA A 71 -1.51 8.22 -0.02
CA ALA A 71 -2.26 7.28 -0.85
C ALA A 71 -1.89 7.43 -2.32
N LYS A 72 -1.91 8.66 -2.84
CA LYS A 72 -1.51 8.95 -4.22
C LYS A 72 -0.11 8.42 -4.55
N ALA A 73 0.87 8.66 -3.67
CA ALA A 73 2.23 8.20 -3.88
C ALA A 73 2.36 6.66 -3.90
N LEU A 74 1.63 5.98 -3.02
CA LEU A 74 1.63 4.52 -2.95
C LEU A 74 0.89 3.89 -4.13
N LEU A 75 -0.28 4.39 -4.51
CA LEU A 75 -1.05 3.90 -5.65
C LEU A 75 -0.25 4.04 -6.96
N ASP A 76 0.37 5.21 -7.17
CA ASP A 76 1.25 5.45 -8.30
C ASP A 76 2.44 4.46 -8.36
N ALA A 77 2.94 4.02 -7.22
CA ALA A 77 4.07 3.08 -7.15
C ALA A 77 3.65 1.62 -7.42
N LEU A 78 2.39 1.27 -7.17
CA LEU A 78 1.84 -0.08 -7.37
C LEU A 78 1.23 -0.28 -8.76
N LYS A 79 0.89 0.81 -9.44
CA LYS A 79 0.43 0.82 -10.83
C LYS A 79 1.44 0.16 -11.76
N GLY A 80 0.96 -0.74 -12.60
CA GLY A 80 1.78 -1.57 -13.48
C GLY A 80 2.42 -2.79 -12.79
N PHE A 81 2.31 -2.91 -11.46
CA PHE A 81 2.78 -4.09 -10.71
C PHE A 81 1.65 -4.91 -10.09
N VAL A 82 0.58 -4.25 -9.59
CA VAL A 82 -0.55 -4.91 -8.91
C VAL A 82 -1.85 -4.79 -9.72
N PHE A 83 -2.12 -3.58 -10.21
CA PHE A 83 -3.21 -3.26 -11.14
C PHE A 83 -2.64 -2.49 -12.32
N HIS A 84 -3.34 -2.48 -13.45
CA HIS A 84 -2.89 -1.77 -14.65
C HIS A 84 -3.08 -0.25 -14.52
N ASP A 85 -4.18 0.19 -13.92
CA ASP A 85 -4.54 1.61 -13.86
C ASP A 85 -5.39 1.95 -12.61
N ASP A 86 -5.39 3.24 -12.22
CA ASP A 86 -6.06 3.71 -11.01
C ASP A 86 -7.59 3.58 -11.08
N HIS A 87 -8.19 3.57 -12.29
CA HIS A 87 -9.64 3.35 -12.43
C HIS A 87 -10.10 1.98 -11.91
N GLN A 88 -9.18 1.03 -11.75
CA GLN A 88 -9.46 -0.29 -11.19
C GLN A 88 -9.62 -0.26 -9.66
N ILE A 89 -9.33 0.86 -8.99
CA ILE A 89 -9.50 1.00 -7.54
C ILE A 89 -10.95 1.38 -7.26
N ALA A 90 -11.77 0.38 -6.91
CA ALA A 90 -13.18 0.55 -6.61
C ALA A 90 -13.45 0.84 -5.13
N GLU A 91 -12.45 0.64 -4.26
CA GLU A 91 -12.53 0.97 -2.84
C GLU A 91 -11.14 1.40 -2.34
N LEU A 92 -11.09 2.54 -1.64
CA LEU A 92 -9.87 3.08 -1.04
C LEU A 92 -10.17 3.50 0.40
N HIS A 93 -9.56 2.81 1.36
CA HIS A 93 -9.64 3.14 2.76
C HIS A 93 -8.27 3.59 3.25
N CYS A 94 -8.16 4.86 3.63
CA CYS A 94 -6.95 5.43 4.21
C CYS A 94 -7.25 5.86 5.64
N LEU A 95 -6.48 5.34 6.60
CA LEU A 95 -6.64 5.71 8.00
C LEU A 95 -5.29 5.98 8.67
N ARG A 96 -5.34 6.86 9.65
CA ARG A 96 -4.24 7.13 10.58
C ARG A 96 -4.67 6.67 11.96
N GLU A 97 -3.79 5.95 12.62
CA GLU A 97 -4.04 5.39 13.94
C GLU A 97 -2.78 5.46 14.82
N PRO A 98 -2.93 5.60 16.14
CA PRO A 98 -1.82 5.39 17.06
C PRO A 98 -1.27 3.96 16.95
N GLY A 99 0.04 3.80 17.10
CA GLY A 99 0.68 2.50 17.13
C GLY A 99 1.96 2.50 17.96
N GLU A 100 2.49 1.31 18.25
CA GLU A 100 3.72 1.17 19.02
C GLU A 100 4.96 1.69 18.29
N ARG A 101 4.90 1.73 16.95
CA ARG A 101 6.00 2.13 16.07
C ARG A 101 5.45 2.81 14.82
N ASP A 102 6.23 3.74 14.28
CA ASP A 102 5.96 4.34 12.99
C ASP A 102 6.02 3.29 11.87
N ARG A 103 4.89 3.06 11.21
CA ARG A 103 4.77 2.09 10.13
C ARG A 103 3.61 2.42 9.21
N ILE A 104 3.76 2.11 7.93
CA ILE A 104 2.66 2.11 6.97
C ILE A 104 2.39 0.68 6.52
N PHE A 105 1.14 0.26 6.59
CA PHE A 105 0.65 -0.98 6.01
C PHE A 105 -0.20 -0.67 4.79
N VAL A 106 0.00 -1.45 3.73
CA VAL A 106 -0.81 -1.38 2.52
C VAL A 106 -1.29 -2.77 2.20
N ARG A 107 -2.60 -2.92 1.97
CA ARG A 107 -3.20 -4.14 1.47
C ARG A 107 -3.97 -3.83 0.21
N VAL A 108 -3.68 -4.56 -0.86
CA VAL A 108 -4.39 -4.45 -2.14
C VAL A 108 -4.93 -5.83 -2.49
N LEU A 109 -6.25 -5.94 -2.62
CA LEU A 109 -6.94 -7.18 -2.94
C LEU A 109 -7.89 -6.96 -4.10
N LYS A 110 -7.89 -7.89 -5.06
CA LYS A 110 -8.90 -7.94 -6.11
C LYS A 110 -10.27 -8.23 -5.49
N ARG A 111 -11.28 -7.42 -5.81
CA ARG A 111 -12.66 -7.62 -5.38
C ARG A 111 -13.20 -8.90 -6.03
N GLY A 112 -13.84 -9.75 -5.23
CA GLY A 112 -14.28 -11.09 -5.64
C GLY A 112 -13.29 -12.21 -5.32
N ASP A 113 -12.01 -11.91 -5.05
CA ASP A 113 -11.03 -12.88 -4.54
C ASP A 113 -10.91 -12.85 -3.01
N ALA A 114 -11.43 -11.78 -2.37
CA ALA A 114 -11.58 -11.73 -0.92
C ALA A 114 -12.78 -12.62 -0.51
N PRO A 115 -12.66 -13.46 0.53
CA PRO A 115 -13.83 -14.10 1.10
C PRO A 115 -14.83 -13.00 1.46
N SER A 116 -16.09 -13.17 1.05
CA SER A 116 -17.19 -12.28 1.42
C SER A 116 -17.21 -12.10 2.94
N ALA A 117 -16.62 -11.01 3.42
CA ALA A 117 -16.74 -10.58 4.80
C ALA A 117 -17.81 -9.49 4.80
N LEU A 118 -19.07 -9.92 4.61
CA LEU A 118 -20.32 -9.27 5.00
C LEU A 118 -21.46 -10.18 4.50
N ALA A 119 -21.79 -11.18 5.32
CA ALA A 119 -23.07 -11.87 5.36
C ALA A 119 -23.51 -11.90 6.83
#